data_AF-A0A3M0FZ63-F1
#
_entry.id   AF-A0A3M0FZ63-F1
#
_cell.length_a   1.000
_cell.length_b   1.000
_cell.length_c   1.000
_cell.angle_alpha   90.00
_cell.angle_beta   90.00
_cell.angle_gamma   90.00
#
_symmetry.space_group_name_H-M   'P 1'
#
loop_
_entity.id
_entity.type
_entity.pdbx_description
1 polymer ?
#
loop_
_entity_poly.entity_id
_entity_poly.type
_entity_poly.pdbx_seq_one_letter_code
_entity_poly.pdbx_strand_id
1 'polypeptide(L)'
;MAEKPGSLQDLFLNALRRSKTPVTMFLVKGVKLQGIVTWFDNFSVLLRRDGQSQLIYKHAISTIMPAGPMDVSAIVDAVGESQKKHPLLQDIFLNAVRKSEDSVTMFLINGVMLQGQIAGFDLFCMLLQREGMAQLVYKHAVSTIQPARPLNLAEEPTDTDDEDDADGDD
;
A
#
# COMPACT_ATOMS: atom_id res chain seq x y z
N MET A 1 -0.04 26.53 -8.61
CA MET A 1 -0.91 25.35 -8.75
C MET A 1 -0.71 24.53 -7.48
N ALA A 2 -1.76 24.25 -6.71
CA ALA A 2 -1.61 23.40 -5.53
C ALA A 2 -1.20 22.00 -6.01
N GLU A 3 -0.07 21.48 -5.52
CA GLU A 3 0.33 20.10 -5.78
C GLU A 3 -0.77 19.19 -5.24
N LYS A 4 -1.38 18.39 -6.13
CA LYS A 4 -2.34 17.36 -5.73
C LYS A 4 -1.66 16.46 -4.70
N PRO A 5 -2.30 16.10 -3.57
CA PRO A 5 -1.70 15.19 -2.61
C PRO A 5 -1.20 13.95 -3.34
N GLY A 6 0.08 13.65 -3.15
CA GLY A 6 0.76 12.55 -3.85
C GLY A 6 0.15 11.20 -3.50
N SER A 7 0.32 10.21 -4.38
CA SER A 7 -0.08 8.83 -4.06
C SER A 7 0.65 8.32 -2.81
N LEU A 8 0.09 7.32 -2.11
CA LEU A 8 0.76 6.67 -0.97
C LEU A 8 2.18 6.24 -1.35
N GLN A 9 2.33 5.63 -2.53
CA GLN A 9 3.61 5.20 -3.07
C GLN A 9 4.59 6.37 -3.22
N ASP A 10 4.16 7.48 -3.83
CA ASP A 10 5.04 8.63 -4.05
C ASP A 10 5.42 9.33 -2.75
N LEU A 11 4.48 9.46 -1.81
CA LEU A 11 4.73 10.02 -0.48
C LEU A 11 5.77 9.17 0.27
N PHE A 12 5.59 7.85 0.29
CA PHE A 12 6.51 6.92 0.93
C PHE A 12 7.90 6.94 0.28
N LEU A 13 8.00 6.82 -1.04
CA LEU A 13 9.27 6.85 -1.75
C LEU A 13 9.98 8.20 -1.61
N ASN A 14 9.25 9.32 -1.59
CA ASN A 14 9.82 10.63 -1.33
C ASN A 14 10.34 10.77 0.09
N ALA A 15 9.61 10.26 1.09
CA ALA A 15 10.07 10.28 2.48
C ALA A 15 11.39 9.51 2.64
N LEU A 16 11.49 8.31 2.04
CA LEU A 16 12.73 7.52 2.02
C LEU A 16 13.88 8.25 1.30
N ARG A 17 13.60 8.84 0.14
CA ARG A 17 14.59 9.58 -0.66
C ARG A 17 15.14 10.79 0.07
N ARG A 18 14.27 11.61 0.67
CA ARG A 18 14.64 12.84 1.38
C ARG A 18 15.46 12.54 2.64
N SER A 19 15.05 11.53 3.40
CA SER A 19 15.75 11.11 4.62
C SER A 19 17.01 10.28 4.35
N LYS A 20 17.22 9.82 3.11
CA LYS A 20 18.26 8.84 2.74
C LYS A 20 18.21 7.59 3.62
N THR A 21 17.01 7.18 4.01
CA THR A 21 16.82 6.03 4.89
C THR A 21 17.30 4.76 4.16
N PRO A 22 18.20 3.97 4.77
CA PRO A 22 18.56 2.67 4.23
C PRO A 22 17.33 1.77 4.14
N VAL A 23 17.18 1.08 3.02
CA VAL A 23 16.06 0.17 2.77
C VAL A 23 16.57 -1.20 2.36
N THR A 24 15.77 -2.22 2.65
CA THR A 24 15.82 -3.53 2.02
C THR A 24 14.65 -3.65 1.06
N MET A 25 14.93 -3.93 -0.21
CA MET A 25 13.92 -4.24 -1.23
C MET A 25 13.94 -5.74 -1.49
N PHE A 26 12.78 -6.37 -1.45
CA PHE A 26 12.63 -7.75 -1.90
C PHE A 26 12.01 -7.74 -3.29
N LEU A 27 12.61 -8.50 -4.20
CA LEU A 27 12.05 -8.72 -5.52
C LEU A 27 11.06 -9.87 -5.51
N VAL A 28 10.15 -9.91 -6.48
CA VAL A 28 9.15 -10.97 -6.64
C VAL A 28 9.76 -12.38 -6.65
N LYS A 29 10.97 -12.53 -7.20
CA LYS A 29 11.73 -13.79 -7.22
C LYS A 29 12.52 -14.09 -5.93
N GLY A 30 12.31 -13.31 -4.86
CA GLY A 30 12.96 -13.51 -3.56
C GLY A 30 14.37 -12.89 -3.43
N VAL A 31 14.92 -12.31 -4.50
CA VAL A 31 16.21 -11.61 -4.43
C VAL A 31 16.08 -10.39 -3.51
N LYS A 32 17.02 -10.24 -2.58
CA LYS A 32 17.10 -9.06 -1.70
C LYS A 32 18.12 -8.06 -2.23
N LEU A 33 17.73 -6.79 -2.26
CA LEU A 33 18.58 -5.65 -2.57
C LEU A 33 18.58 -4.70 -1.38
N GLN A 34 19.70 -4.01 -1.14
CA GLN A 34 19.80 -3.05 -0.05
C GLN A 34 20.51 -1.79 -0.55
N GLY A 35 20.15 -0.65 0.02
CA GLY A 35 20.74 0.63 -0.34
C GLY A 35 19.85 1.79 0.10
N ILE A 36 20.03 2.94 -0.53
CA ILE A 36 19.17 4.11 -0.36
C ILE A 36 18.46 4.44 -1.68
N VAL A 37 17.21 4.88 -1.60
CA VAL A 37 16.47 5.39 -2.75
C VAL A 37 17.01 6.77 -3.10
N THR A 38 17.52 6.96 -4.31
CA THR A 38 18.04 8.26 -4.76
C THR A 38 17.10 8.95 -5.74
N TRP A 39 16.43 8.18 -6.60
CA TRP A 39 15.40 8.65 -7.53
C TRP A 39 14.33 7.60 -7.74
N PHE A 40 13.19 8.02 -8.26
CA PHE A 40 12.15 7.15 -8.78
C PHE A 40 11.32 7.91 -9.81
N ASP A 41 10.67 7.17 -10.69
CA ASP A 41 9.64 7.64 -11.60
C ASP A 41 8.42 6.70 -11.51
N ASN A 42 7.50 6.75 -12.47
CA ASN A 42 6.30 5.92 -12.46
C ASN A 42 6.59 4.41 -12.52
N PHE A 43 7.70 3.98 -13.11
CA PHE A 43 7.98 2.57 -13.43
C PHE A 43 9.24 2.02 -12.77
N SER A 44 10.11 2.88 -12.23
CA SER A 44 11.43 2.51 -11.76
C SER A 44 11.83 3.24 -10.48
N VAL A 45 12.77 2.63 -9.76
CA VAL A 45 13.43 3.18 -8.58
C VAL A 45 14.93 3.01 -8.76
N LEU A 46 15.69 4.08 -8.51
CA LEU A 46 17.15 4.02 -8.47
C LEU A 46 17.60 3.77 -7.03
N LEU A 47 18.26 2.63 -6.82
CA LEU A 47 18.84 2.22 -5.54
C LEU A 47 20.36 2.38 -5.59
N ARG A 48 20.93 3.04 -4.58
CA ARG A 48 22.38 3.22 -4.47
C ARG A 48 22.94 2.52 -3.24
N ARG A 49 24.05 1.80 -3.41
CA ARG A 49 24.82 1.17 -2.33
C ARG A 49 26.29 1.12 -2.71
N ASP A 50 27.18 1.48 -1.78
CA ASP A 50 28.64 1.39 -1.94
C ASP A 50 29.16 2.07 -3.23
N GLY A 51 28.61 3.23 -3.55
CA GLY A 51 28.94 4.00 -4.76
C GLY A 51 28.29 3.50 -6.06
N GLN A 52 27.78 2.27 -6.08
CA GLN A 52 27.10 1.66 -7.22
C GLN A 52 25.62 2.01 -7.26
N SER A 53 25.09 2.22 -8.47
CA SER A 53 23.67 2.51 -8.72
C SER A 53 23.02 1.34 -9.47
N GLN A 54 21.81 0.98 -9.07
CA GLN A 54 21.01 -0.06 -9.70
C GLN A 54 19.63 0.50 -10.02
N LEU A 55 19.23 0.41 -11.29
CA LEU A 55 17.87 0.72 -11.72
C LEU A 55 16.99 -0.52 -11.51
N ILE A 56 15.94 -0.38 -10.73
CA ILE A 56 15.02 -1.46 -10.38
C ILE A 56 13.64 -1.12 -10.91
N TYR A 57 13.08 -1.99 -11.75
CA TYR A 57 11.71 -1.83 -12.22
C TYR A 57 10.71 -2.18 -11.11
N LYS A 58 9.69 -1.35 -10.92
CA LYS A 58 8.68 -1.51 -9.87
C LYS A 58 7.89 -2.82 -9.97
N HIS A 59 7.66 -3.34 -11.19
CA HIS A 59 7.01 -4.64 -11.39
C HIS A 59 7.82 -5.84 -10.89
N ALA A 60 9.12 -5.65 -10.64
CA ALA A 60 9.98 -6.69 -10.09
C ALA A 60 10.07 -6.62 -8.56
N ILE A 61 9.59 -5.54 -7.94
CA ILE A 61 9.67 -5.30 -6.49
C ILE A 61 8.42 -5.85 -5.82
N SER A 62 8.58 -6.75 -4.85
CA SER A 62 7.47 -7.14 -3.98
C SER A 62 7.28 -6.14 -2.84
N THR A 63 8.36 -5.78 -2.15
CA THR A 63 8.28 -4.95 -0.94
C THR A 63 9.49 -4.04 -0.77
N ILE A 64 9.28 -2.91 -0.09
CA ILE A 64 10.32 -1.97 0.34
C ILE A 64 10.19 -1.77 1.84
N MET A 65 11.24 -2.14 2.58
CA MET A 65 11.29 -2.08 4.04
C MET A 65 12.41 -1.12 4.48
N PRO A 66 12.10 -0.02 5.20
CA PRO A 66 13.11 0.81 5.85
C PRO A 66 13.86 0.03 6.92
N ALA A 67 15.15 0.33 7.11
CA ALA A 67 16.00 -0.37 8.06
C ALA A 67 15.68 -0.10 9.54
N GLY A 68 14.84 0.90 9.83
CA GLY A 68 14.40 1.24 11.16
C GLY A 68 12.96 1.74 11.19
N PRO A 69 12.43 2.04 12.39
CA PRO A 69 11.10 2.59 12.56
C PRO A 69 10.92 3.86 11.73
N MET A 70 9.73 4.00 11.18
CA MET A 70 9.35 5.15 10.37
C MET A 70 7.96 5.58 10.81
N ASP A 71 7.84 6.84 11.24
CA ASP A 71 6.53 7.45 11.44
C ASP A 71 5.88 7.69 10.08
N VAL A 72 4.71 7.11 9.89
CA VAL A 72 3.93 7.19 8.65
C VAL A 72 2.62 7.94 8.84
N SER A 73 2.38 8.51 10.02
CA SER A 73 1.15 9.28 10.32
C SER A 73 0.89 10.33 9.24
N ALA A 74 1.87 11.19 8.97
CA ALA A 74 1.78 12.22 7.93
C ALA A 74 1.53 11.66 6.52
N ILE A 75 1.98 10.43 6.22
CA ILE A 75 1.71 9.77 4.93
C ILE A 75 0.26 9.29 4.89
N VAL A 76 -0.20 8.63 5.94
CA VAL A 76 -1.56 8.08 6.06
C VAL A 76 -2.58 9.23 6.01
N ASP A 77 -2.34 10.30 6.76
CA ASP A 77 -3.21 11.48 6.79
C ASP A 77 -3.30 12.17 5.42
N ALA A 78 -2.18 12.25 4.70
CA ALA A 78 -2.14 12.89 3.38
C ALA A 78 -2.87 12.09 2.28
N VAL A 79 -2.93 10.76 2.41
CA VAL A 79 -3.68 9.90 1.47
C VAL A 79 -5.18 9.95 1.77
N GLY A 80 -5.55 10.05 3.05
CA GLY A 80 -6.95 10.11 3.49
C GLY A 80 -7.74 8.84 3.20
N GLU A 81 -9.06 8.90 3.40
CA GLU A 81 -9.99 7.88 2.92
C GLU A 81 -10.51 8.30 1.54
N SER A 82 -10.34 7.47 0.52
CA SER A 82 -11.02 7.70 -0.75
C SER A 82 -12.49 7.30 -0.62
N GLN A 83 -13.35 8.25 -0.23
CA GLN A 83 -14.80 8.07 -0.28
C GLN A 83 -15.27 8.25 -1.72
N LYS A 84 -15.22 7.16 -2.49
CA LYS A 84 -15.86 7.11 -3.81
C LYS A 84 -17.35 6.87 -3.60
N LYS A 85 -18.18 7.51 -4.43
CA LYS A 85 -19.64 7.32 -4.44
C LYS A 85 -20.02 5.85 -4.69
N HIS A 86 -19.21 5.15 -5.49
CA HIS A 86 -19.36 3.72 -5.80
C HIS A 86 -18.01 3.01 -5.58
N PRO A 87 -17.74 2.50 -4.37
CA PRO A 87 -16.48 1.85 -4.07
C PRO A 87 -16.41 0.46 -4.70
N LEU A 88 -15.27 0.10 -5.29
CA LEU A 88 -15.04 -1.25 -5.79
C LEU A 88 -14.86 -2.24 -4.63
N LEU A 89 -15.10 -3.53 -4.86
CA LEU A 89 -14.89 -4.60 -3.86
C LEU A 89 -13.54 -4.50 -3.12
N GLN A 90 -12.47 -4.16 -3.84
CA GLN A 90 -11.15 -3.97 -3.25
C GLN A 90 -11.12 -2.79 -2.26
N ASP A 91 -11.72 -1.67 -2.62
CA ASP A 91 -11.77 -0.48 -1.77
C ASP A 91 -12.62 -0.77 -0.52
N ILE A 92 -13.79 -1.39 -0.70
CA ILE A 92 -14.68 -1.87 0.38
C ILE A 92 -13.89 -2.75 1.37
N PHE A 93 -13.24 -3.81 0.86
CA PHE A 93 -12.49 -4.76 1.68
C PHE A 93 -11.32 -4.10 2.42
N LEU A 94 -10.48 -3.32 1.72
CA LEU A 94 -9.29 -2.70 2.33
C LEU A 94 -9.67 -1.61 3.34
N ASN A 95 -10.76 -0.88 3.10
CA ASN A 95 -11.29 0.08 4.07
C ASN A 95 -11.82 -0.62 5.32
N ALA A 96 -12.62 -1.67 5.18
CA ALA A 96 -13.13 -2.43 6.31
C ALA A 96 -11.97 -3.04 7.14
N VAL A 97 -10.96 -3.61 6.48
CA VAL A 97 -9.75 -4.12 7.16
C VAL A 97 -9.03 -3.00 7.91
N ARG A 98 -8.80 -1.84 7.28
CA ARG A 98 -8.13 -0.71 7.92
C ARG A 98 -8.90 -0.21 9.14
N LYS A 99 -10.22 -0.04 9.03
CA LYS A 99 -11.11 0.41 10.13
C LYS A 99 -11.15 -0.55 11.31
N SER A 100 -11.04 -1.86 11.04
CA SER A 100 -11.00 -2.87 12.10
C SER A 100 -9.74 -2.82 12.96
N GLU A 101 -8.67 -2.19 12.46
CA GLU A 101 -7.32 -2.19 13.05
C GLU A 101 -6.74 -3.60 13.35
N ASP A 102 -7.39 -4.64 12.82
CA ASP A 102 -6.95 -6.01 12.99
C ASP A 102 -5.72 -6.29 12.12
N SER A 103 -4.84 -7.15 12.64
CA SER A 103 -3.72 -7.64 11.85
C SER A 103 -4.22 -8.48 10.67
N VAL A 104 -3.56 -8.34 9.52
CA VAL A 104 -3.73 -9.24 8.38
C VAL A 104 -2.50 -10.12 8.19
N THR A 105 -2.71 -11.25 7.52
CA THR A 105 -1.65 -12.02 6.87
C THR A 105 -1.79 -11.85 5.35
N MET A 106 -0.75 -11.30 4.72
CA MET A 106 -0.66 -11.21 3.25
C MET A 106 0.23 -12.34 2.73
N PHE A 107 -0.25 -13.11 1.77
CA PHE A 107 0.54 -14.14 1.10
C PHE A 107 1.05 -13.59 -0.22
N LEU A 108 2.36 -13.57 -0.40
CA LEU A 108 2.96 -13.16 -1.66
C LEU A 108 2.92 -14.30 -2.68
N ILE A 109 2.97 -13.95 -3.98
CA ILE A 109 2.96 -14.91 -5.09
C ILE A 109 4.11 -15.94 -5.04
N ASN A 110 5.18 -15.64 -4.30
CA ASN A 110 6.32 -16.54 -4.10
C ASN A 110 6.21 -17.39 -2.81
N GLY A 111 5.07 -17.33 -2.11
CA GLY A 111 4.79 -18.08 -0.89
C GLY A 111 5.27 -17.42 0.42
N VAL A 112 5.98 -16.30 0.36
CA VAL A 112 6.36 -15.56 1.58
C VAL A 112 5.12 -14.93 2.21
N MET A 113 5.03 -15.00 3.53
CA MET A 113 3.95 -14.41 4.31
C MET A 113 4.42 -13.10 4.96
N LEU A 114 3.59 -12.06 4.88
CA LEU A 114 3.77 -10.80 5.60
C LEU A 114 2.64 -10.65 6.61
N GLN A 115 2.94 -10.08 7.77
CA GLN A 115 1.95 -9.86 8.82
C GLN A 115 2.06 -8.44 9.36
N GLY A 116 0.91 -7.83 9.64
CA GLY A 116 0.81 -6.48 10.19
C GLY A 116 -0.57 -5.87 9.95
N GLN A 117 -0.73 -4.61 10.32
CA GLN A 117 -1.93 -3.83 10.07
C GLN A 117 -1.79 -3.03 8.76
N ILE A 118 -2.87 -2.93 7.99
CA ILE A 118 -2.89 -2.08 6.79
C ILE A 118 -3.13 -0.64 7.25
N ALA A 119 -2.09 0.19 7.23
CA ALA A 119 -2.18 1.59 7.61
C ALA A 119 -2.77 2.47 6.50
N GLY A 120 -2.57 2.08 5.23
CA GLY A 120 -3.11 2.79 4.08
C GLY A 120 -2.87 2.04 2.77
N PHE A 121 -3.54 2.47 1.71
CA PHE A 121 -3.39 1.90 0.37
C PHE A 121 -3.65 2.96 -0.69
N ASP A 122 -3.08 2.75 -1.88
CA ASP A 122 -3.44 3.48 -3.10
C ASP A 122 -3.77 2.49 -4.22
N LEU A 123 -3.76 2.90 -5.48
CA LEU A 123 -4.05 2.01 -6.61
C LEU A 123 -3.08 0.82 -6.72
N PHE A 124 -1.81 0.98 -6.35
CA PHE A 124 -0.74 0.01 -6.64
C PHE A 124 -0.07 -0.59 -5.39
N CYS A 125 -0.20 0.07 -4.24
CA CYS A 125 0.54 -0.25 -3.03
C CYS A 125 -0.36 -0.30 -1.80
N MET A 126 0.11 -1.04 -0.80
CA MET A 126 -0.41 -1.05 0.56
C MET A 126 0.75 -0.75 1.52
N LEU A 127 0.47 0.02 2.56
CA LEU A 127 1.40 0.30 3.65
C LEU A 127 1.07 -0.63 4.82
N LEU A 128 1.95 -1.58 5.09
CA LEU A 128 1.84 -2.52 6.18
C LEU A 128 2.67 -2.02 7.37
N GLN A 129 2.11 -2.07 8.57
CA GLN A 129 2.81 -1.74 9.81
C GLN A 129 2.80 -2.89 10.81
N ARG A 130 3.94 -3.10 11.47
CA ARG A 130 4.07 -4.05 12.57
C ARG A 130 5.18 -3.61 13.51
N GLU A 131 4.88 -3.52 14.80
CA GLU A 131 5.88 -3.22 15.86
C GLU A 131 6.70 -1.95 15.57
N GLY A 132 6.06 -0.90 15.03
CA GLY A 132 6.70 0.37 14.66
C GLY A 132 7.50 0.35 13.35
N MET A 133 7.64 -0.83 12.72
CA MET A 133 8.22 -0.95 11.39
C MET A 133 7.14 -0.74 10.32
N ALA A 134 7.50 0.01 9.29
CA ALA A 134 6.67 0.22 8.11
C ALA A 134 7.20 -0.59 6.92
N GLN A 135 6.32 -1.01 6.03
CA GLN A 135 6.70 -1.73 4.82
C GLN A 135 5.73 -1.37 3.69
N LEU A 136 6.26 -0.87 2.59
CA LEU A 136 5.47 -0.69 1.37
C LEU A 136 5.40 -2.03 0.63
N VAL A 137 4.18 -2.47 0.32
CA VAL A 137 3.89 -3.74 -0.34
C VAL A 137 3.24 -3.43 -1.70
N TYR A 138 3.83 -3.91 -2.79
CA TYR A 138 3.24 -3.77 -4.13
C TYR A 138 2.16 -4.83 -4.34
N LYS A 139 0.96 -4.40 -4.76
CA LYS A 139 -0.21 -5.27 -4.91
C LYS A 139 -0.01 -6.42 -5.89
N HIS A 140 0.74 -6.21 -6.97
CA HIS A 140 1.01 -7.27 -7.96
C HIS A 140 1.77 -8.47 -7.38
N ALA A 141 2.47 -8.29 -6.25
CA ALA A 141 3.20 -9.35 -5.58
C ALA A 141 2.36 -10.07 -4.53
N VAL A 142 1.17 -9.56 -4.19
CA VAL A 142 0.25 -10.14 -3.20
C VAL A 142 -0.74 -11.04 -3.92
N SER A 143 -0.86 -12.28 -3.45
CA SER A 143 -1.83 -13.26 -3.95
C SER A 143 -3.12 -13.23 -3.14
N THR A 144 -3.03 -13.20 -1.81
CA THR A 144 -4.20 -13.17 -0.91
C THR A 144 -3.93 -12.31 0.32
N ILE A 145 -5.00 -11.76 0.90
CA ILE A 145 -4.99 -11.01 2.16
C ILE A 145 -6.03 -11.67 3.07
N GLN A 146 -5.59 -12.09 4.25
CA GLN A 146 -6.43 -12.75 5.24
C GLN A 146 -6.44 -11.94 6.55
N PRO A 147 -7.57 -11.31 6.91
CA PRO A 147 -7.74 -10.68 8.22
C PRO A 147 -7.69 -11.71 9.35
N ALA A 148 -7.16 -11.32 10.50
CA ALA A 148 -7.08 -12.20 11.67
C ALA A 148 -8.45 -12.51 12.29
N ARG A 149 -9.46 -11.67 12.02
CA ARG A 149 -10.83 -11.82 12.49
C ARG A 149 -11.82 -11.76 11.33
N PRO A 150 -13.01 -12.37 11.46
CA PRO A 150 -14.08 -12.20 10.48
C PRO A 150 -14.38 -10.72 10.25
N LEU A 151 -14.49 -10.34 8.97
CA LEU A 151 -14.73 -8.97 8.56
C LEU A 151 -16.22 -8.80 8.24
N ASN A 152 -16.87 -7.79 8.83
CA ASN A 152 -18.21 -7.40 8.42
C ASN A 152 -18.11 -6.43 7.24
N LEU A 153 -18.68 -6.83 6.09
CA LEU A 153 -18.72 -6.02 4.87
C LEU A 153 -20.09 -5.40 4.60
N ALA A 154 -21.11 -5.71 5.42
CA ALA A 154 -22.49 -5.31 5.18
C ALA A 154 -22.76 -3.83 5.50
N GLU A 155 -21.86 -3.16 6.21
CA GLU A 155 -21.99 -1.74 6.60
C GLU A 155 -21.33 -0.78 5.59
N GLU A 156 -20.72 -1.30 4.53
CA GLU A 156 -20.09 -0.48 3.49
C GLU A 156 -21.11 -0.20 2.37
N PRO A 157 -21.17 1.03 1.84
CA PRO A 157 -22.17 1.41 0.84
C PRO A 157 -22.03 0.54 -0.41
N THR A 158 -23.06 -0.25 -0.71
CA THR A 158 -23.18 -1.05 -1.93
C THR A 158 -24.10 -0.34 -2.92
N ASP A 159 -23.85 -0.53 -4.22
CA ASP A 159 -24.59 0.09 -5.34
C ASP A 159 -26.09 -0.27 -5.44
N THR A 160 -26.67 -0.90 -4.41
CA THR A 160 -28.01 -1.50 -4.46
C THR A 160 -29.15 -0.57 -4.06
N ASP A 161 -28.88 0.67 -3.63
CA ASP A 161 -29.90 1.55 -3.06
C ASP A 161 -30.52 2.55 -4.09
N ASP A 162 -30.20 2.43 -5.38
CA ASP A 162 -30.62 3.39 -6.43
C ASP A 162 -31.62 2.82 -7.48
N GLU A 163 -32.32 1.69 -7.25
CA GLU A 163 -33.27 1.12 -8.23
C GLU A 163 -34.78 1.23 -7.93
N ASP A 164 -35.23 1.93 -6.89
CA ASP A 164 -36.67 1.95 -6.51
C ASP A 164 -37.43 3.29 -6.70
N ASP A 165 -36.91 4.28 -7.46
CA ASP A 165 -37.61 5.55 -7.72
C ASP A 165 -37.86 5.84 -9.22
N ALA A 166 -38.25 4.83 -9.99
CA ALA A 166 -38.76 5.05 -11.34
C ALA A 166 -39.84 4.02 -11.72
N ASP A 167 -40.95 3.99 -10.99
CA ASP A 167 -42.26 3.55 -11.52
C ASP A 167 -43.37 4.08 -10.58
N GLY A 168 -43.57 5.40 -10.62
CA GLY A 168 -44.77 6.06 -10.12
C GLY A 168 -45.59 6.57 -11.30
N ASP A 169 -46.37 5.67 -11.89
CA ASP A 169 -47.52 6.00 -12.75
C ASP A 169 -48.52 6.86 -11.96
N ASP A 170 -48.77 8.10 -12.41
CA ASP A 170 -50.11 8.70 -12.66
C ASP A 170 -49.98 10.12 -13.26
#